data_AF-A0A0D2AMK1-F1
#
_entry.id   AF-A0A0D2AMK1-F1
#
_cell.length_a   1.000
_cell.length_b   1.000
_cell.length_c   1.000
_cell.angle_alpha   90.00
_cell.angle_beta   90.00
_cell.angle_gamma   90.00
#
_symmetry.space_group_name_H-M   'P 1'
#
loop_
_entity.id
_entity.type
_entity.pdbx_description
1 polymer ?
#
loop_
_entity_poly.entity_id
_entity_poly.type
_entity_poly.pdbx_seq_one_letter_code
_entity_poly.pdbx_strand_id
1 'polypeptide(L)'
;MSATPRSEQPPKHPSTITRFYIDTRPLVNASPKSLPLLSTLQFSEQESITRFIRPADRFMSLGSALLKYTFIHRQAGIPWPDIRISRTPAPHKRPYWEPPELWTRSPISASQTAPTDNRSDSIQPETKGLEFNVSHQAGLVAILGCTTPTSQLPNPSTSISQVTPLSPTLPAGRFEQLSLTGHHTPILGAGQVRLGVDIACTNEDKRTPKDVTTQAKFDEWVDIFSEMFSDRERRDMRFAPVHVPVSEREEGDYYGWESSDDSSASASAGHTGGNREAKMIEQKLRRFYAYWALKEAYIKMVGEGLLASWLRELEFLDVVPPAIPEAVLKTRRKERGRSRGGGVSEPNAQAGNHSHLHPDALQHEADKWTTPEKAERGMTTLFRAAKVEDVDIELVAYDEDFLIATATRGLREETDGPEGRRWIRLDIERDIRPCAEGRCSCVI
;
A
#
# COMPACT_ATOMS: atom_id res chain seq x y z
N MET A 1 -5.17 32.59 -33.59
CA MET A 1 -5.34 31.74 -32.39
C MET A 1 -4.85 30.35 -32.74
N SER A 2 -3.56 30.06 -32.51
CA SER A 2 -3.05 28.70 -32.72
C SER A 2 -3.51 27.83 -31.57
N ALA A 3 -4.36 26.85 -31.86
CA ALA A 3 -4.68 25.79 -30.93
C ALA A 3 -3.37 25.06 -30.57
N THR A 4 -3.01 25.10 -29.30
CA THR A 4 -1.97 24.22 -28.75
C THR A 4 -2.38 22.77 -29.02
N PRO A 5 -1.52 21.93 -29.60
CA PRO A 5 -1.84 20.52 -29.80
C PRO A 5 -2.05 19.89 -28.43
N ARG A 6 -3.22 19.28 -28.20
CA ARG A 6 -3.43 18.39 -27.06
C ARG A 6 -2.37 17.30 -27.16
N SER A 7 -1.46 17.25 -26.19
CA SER A 7 -0.54 16.13 -26.01
C SER A 7 -1.39 14.87 -25.87
N GLU A 8 -1.47 14.04 -26.91
CA GLU A 8 -2.09 12.72 -26.80
C GLU A 8 -1.32 11.93 -25.73
N GLN A 9 -2.00 11.60 -24.63
CA GLN A 9 -1.39 10.77 -23.60
C GLN A 9 -1.06 9.40 -24.21
N PRO A 10 0.11 8.81 -23.90
CA PRO A 10 0.45 7.48 -24.38
C PRO A 10 -0.62 6.47 -23.93
N PRO A 11 -0.95 5.47 -24.76
CA PRO A 11 -1.98 4.50 -24.44
C PRO A 11 -1.60 3.73 -23.15
N LYS A 12 -2.54 3.69 -22.20
CA LYS A 12 -2.40 2.91 -20.96
C LYS A 12 -2.40 1.41 -21.26
N HIS A 13 -1.49 0.65 -20.65
CA HIS A 13 -1.40 -0.79 -20.79
C HIS A 13 -2.53 -1.49 -20.01
N PRO A 14 -3.38 -2.32 -20.65
CA PRO A 14 -4.34 -3.15 -19.93
C PRO A 14 -3.63 -4.26 -19.14
N SER A 15 -3.82 -4.30 -17.82
CA SER A 15 -3.33 -5.41 -16.98
C SER A 15 -4.14 -5.51 -15.68
N THR A 16 -4.17 -6.70 -15.10
CA THR A 16 -4.69 -6.92 -13.75
C THR A 16 -3.65 -6.52 -12.71
N ILE A 17 -4.10 -5.90 -11.62
CA ILE A 17 -3.22 -5.51 -10.52
C ILE A 17 -3.32 -6.54 -9.39
N THR A 18 -2.19 -7.16 -9.08
CA THR A 18 -2.00 -7.97 -7.88
C THR A 18 -1.85 -7.09 -6.66
N ARG A 19 -2.67 -7.35 -5.63
CA ARG A 19 -2.64 -6.69 -4.32
C ARG A 19 -2.51 -7.75 -3.23
N PHE A 20 -1.30 -8.04 -2.79
CA PHE A 20 -1.05 -9.02 -1.72
C PHE A 20 -0.50 -8.36 -0.47
N TYR A 21 -0.84 -8.91 0.69
CA TYR A 21 -0.25 -8.48 1.95
C TYR A 21 -0.02 -9.64 2.93
N ILE A 22 0.89 -9.42 3.88
CA ILE A 22 1.16 -10.30 5.01
C ILE A 22 1.07 -9.47 6.29
N ASP A 23 0.35 -9.98 7.28
CA ASP A 23 0.38 -9.46 8.65
C ASP A 23 1.37 -10.30 9.47
N THR A 24 2.51 -9.71 9.80
CA THR A 24 3.59 -10.37 10.54
C THR A 24 3.44 -10.24 12.05
N ARG A 25 2.51 -9.42 12.56
CA ARG A 25 2.36 -9.19 14.01
C ARG A 25 2.11 -10.49 14.78
N PRO A 26 1.22 -11.42 14.32
CA PRO A 26 1.02 -12.70 15.00
C PRO A 26 2.29 -13.58 15.01
N LEU A 27 3.10 -13.53 13.94
CA LEU A 27 4.30 -14.35 13.79
C LEU A 27 5.41 -13.93 14.75
N VAL A 28 5.58 -12.61 14.91
CA VAL A 28 6.55 -12.02 15.85
C VAL A 28 6.23 -12.45 17.29
N ASN A 29 4.95 -12.49 17.65
CA ASN A 29 4.50 -12.89 18.99
C ASN A 29 4.63 -14.39 19.23
N ALA A 30 4.33 -15.21 18.21
CA ALA A 30 4.33 -16.67 18.34
C ALA A 30 5.73 -17.29 18.34
N SER A 31 6.63 -16.83 17.45
CA SER A 31 7.97 -17.40 17.32
C SER A 31 9.02 -16.38 16.86
N PRO A 32 9.47 -15.46 17.73
CA PRO A 32 10.33 -14.32 17.35
C PRO A 32 11.71 -14.69 16.79
N LYS A 33 12.12 -15.96 16.89
CA LYS A 33 13.40 -16.49 16.42
C LYS A 33 13.30 -17.38 15.17
N SER A 34 12.12 -17.93 14.88
CA SER A 34 11.93 -18.82 13.73
C SER A 34 11.47 -18.00 12.52
N LEU A 35 12.34 -17.88 11.51
CA LEU A 35 12.02 -17.18 10.26
C LEU A 35 11.57 -18.22 9.22
N PRO A 36 10.25 -18.43 9.03
CA PRO A 36 9.75 -19.46 8.13
C PRO A 36 10.19 -19.19 6.69
N LEU A 37 10.55 -20.26 5.97
CA LEU A 37 10.98 -20.21 4.56
C LEU A 37 12.23 -19.36 4.28
N LEU A 38 12.95 -18.85 5.28
CA LEU A 38 14.17 -18.05 5.08
C LEU A 38 15.17 -18.77 4.17
N SER A 39 15.40 -20.07 4.41
CA SER A 39 16.33 -20.89 3.64
C SER A 39 15.96 -21.07 2.17
N THR A 40 14.73 -20.73 1.77
CA THR A 40 14.26 -20.81 0.37
C THR A 40 14.60 -19.57 -0.44
N LEU A 41 15.08 -18.49 0.19
CA LEU A 41 15.45 -17.22 -0.45
C LEU A 41 16.91 -17.25 -0.92
N GLN A 42 17.30 -16.30 -1.78
CA GLN A 42 18.71 -16.12 -2.12
C GLN A 42 19.55 -15.78 -0.87
N PHE A 43 20.81 -16.24 -0.84
CA PHE A 43 21.71 -16.03 0.30
C PHE A 43 21.85 -14.54 0.68
N SER A 44 21.93 -13.64 -0.30
CA SER A 44 22.02 -12.19 -0.08
C SER A 44 20.79 -11.62 0.65
N GLU A 45 19.59 -12.17 0.39
CA GLU A 45 18.38 -11.79 1.11
C GLU A 45 18.34 -12.39 2.50
N GLN A 46 18.75 -13.65 2.67
CA GLN A 46 18.88 -14.28 3.99
C GLN A 46 19.79 -13.46 4.90
N GLU A 47 20.94 -13.04 4.38
CA GLU A 47 21.89 -12.19 5.10
C GLU A 47 21.27 -10.82 5.43
N SER A 48 20.63 -10.17 4.46
CA SER A 48 20.00 -8.87 4.68
C SER A 48 18.87 -8.93 5.73
N ILE A 49 18.08 -10.01 5.74
CA ILE A 49 17.00 -10.20 6.69
C ILE A 49 17.55 -10.45 8.09
N THR A 50 18.58 -11.28 8.23
CA THR A 50 19.14 -11.67 9.53
C THR A 50 19.94 -10.56 10.23
N ARG A 51 20.42 -9.56 9.48
CA ARG A 51 21.12 -8.38 10.03
C ARG A 51 20.26 -7.46 10.89
N PHE A 52 18.92 -7.50 10.75
CA PHE A 52 18.06 -6.68 11.60
C PHE A 52 18.07 -7.15 13.05
N ILE A 53 18.30 -6.21 13.97
CA ILE A 53 18.39 -6.50 15.42
C ILE A 53 17.01 -6.85 15.99
N ARG A 54 15.97 -6.10 15.61
CA ARG A 54 14.62 -6.29 16.16
C ARG A 54 13.89 -7.42 15.41
N PRO A 55 13.23 -8.35 16.12
CA PRO A 55 12.44 -9.41 15.49
C PRO A 55 11.39 -8.87 14.51
N ALA A 56 10.67 -7.80 14.88
CA ALA A 56 9.67 -7.19 14.01
C ALA A 56 10.25 -6.78 12.64
N ASP A 57 11.44 -6.19 12.62
CA ASP A 57 12.11 -5.77 11.39
C ASP A 57 12.57 -6.98 10.55
N ARG A 58 13.05 -8.06 11.20
CA ARG A 58 13.35 -9.32 10.50
C ARG A 58 12.12 -9.91 9.82
N PHE A 59 10.99 -9.95 10.52
CA PHE A 59 9.74 -10.49 9.98
C PHE A 59 9.15 -9.62 8.87
N MET A 60 9.18 -8.30 8.99
CA MET A 60 8.75 -7.40 7.92
C MET A 60 9.64 -7.56 6.67
N SER A 61 10.95 -7.65 6.86
CA SER A 61 11.90 -7.89 5.76
C SER A 61 11.69 -9.26 5.10
N LEU A 62 11.46 -10.30 5.90
CA LEU A 62 11.09 -11.63 5.40
C LEU A 62 9.78 -11.60 4.62
N GLY A 63 8.73 -10.99 5.17
CA GLY A 63 7.44 -10.85 4.51
C GLY A 63 7.56 -10.12 3.17
N SER A 64 8.39 -9.06 3.11
CA SER A 64 8.69 -8.33 1.88
C SER A 64 9.37 -9.24 0.84
N ALA A 65 10.36 -10.04 1.25
CA ALA A 65 11.02 -10.99 0.37
C ALA A 65 10.04 -12.05 -0.16
N LEU A 66 9.27 -12.68 0.72
CA LEU A 66 8.30 -13.71 0.36
C LEU A 66 7.20 -13.19 -0.58
N LEU A 67 6.70 -11.96 -0.38
CA LEU A 67 5.74 -11.35 -1.27
C LEU A 67 6.30 -11.13 -2.68
N LYS A 68 7.53 -10.62 -2.80
CA LYS A 68 8.18 -10.44 -4.12
C LYS A 68 8.38 -11.78 -4.82
N TYR A 69 8.88 -12.79 -4.10
CA TYR A 69 9.07 -14.13 -4.66
C TYR A 69 7.74 -14.74 -5.10
N THR A 70 6.71 -14.66 -4.26
CA THR A 70 5.39 -15.20 -4.59
C THR A 70 4.80 -14.52 -5.82
N PHE A 71 4.91 -13.18 -5.91
CA PHE A 71 4.46 -12.42 -7.07
C PHE A 71 5.21 -12.84 -8.33
N ILE A 72 6.54 -12.86 -8.31
CA ILE A 72 7.36 -13.24 -9.47
C ILE A 72 7.10 -14.70 -9.85
N HIS A 73 7.07 -15.63 -8.90
CA HIS A 73 6.81 -17.04 -9.15
C HIS A 73 5.47 -17.24 -9.86
N ARG A 74 4.39 -16.69 -9.28
CA ARG A 74 3.03 -16.85 -9.79
C ARG A 74 2.79 -16.07 -11.08
N GLN A 75 3.43 -14.90 -11.25
CA GLN A 75 3.20 -14.04 -12.40
C GLN A 75 4.19 -14.26 -13.56
N ALA A 76 5.36 -14.85 -13.29
CA ALA A 76 6.33 -15.20 -14.32
C ALA A 76 6.32 -16.69 -14.71
N GLY A 77 5.78 -17.57 -13.84
CA GLY A 77 5.88 -19.02 -14.04
C GLY A 77 7.32 -19.53 -13.91
N ILE A 78 8.15 -18.85 -13.13
CA ILE A 78 9.56 -19.23 -12.91
C ILE A 78 9.69 -20.03 -11.61
N PRO A 79 10.43 -21.16 -11.59
CA PRO A 79 10.69 -21.91 -10.36
C PRO A 79 11.24 -21.02 -9.24
N TRP A 80 10.75 -21.22 -8.02
CA TRP A 80 11.12 -20.40 -6.87
C TRP A 80 12.64 -20.25 -6.65
N PRO A 81 13.47 -21.32 -6.77
CA PRO A 81 14.92 -21.21 -6.62
C PRO A 81 15.61 -20.38 -7.71
N ASP A 82 14.96 -20.16 -8.85
CA ASP A 82 15.52 -19.46 -10.02
C ASP A 82 15.21 -17.96 -10.00
N ILE A 83 14.39 -17.51 -9.06
CA ILE A 83 14.06 -16.09 -8.90
C ILE A 83 15.31 -15.31 -8.49
N ARG A 84 15.60 -14.25 -9.24
CA ARG A 84 16.69 -13.30 -8.99
C ARG A 84 16.10 -11.89 -8.94
N ILE A 85 16.22 -11.24 -7.79
CA ILE A 85 15.73 -9.87 -7.58
C ILE A 85 16.93 -8.93 -7.51
N SER A 86 16.96 -7.95 -8.41
CA SER A 86 18.00 -6.92 -8.48
C SER A 86 17.50 -5.61 -7.85
N ARG A 87 18.40 -4.66 -7.61
CA ARG A 87 18.07 -3.34 -7.07
C ARG A 87 18.70 -2.23 -7.90
N THR A 88 17.99 -1.11 -8.04
CA THR A 88 18.59 0.10 -8.63
C THR A 88 19.78 0.59 -7.78
N PRO A 89 20.69 1.40 -8.36
CA PRO A 89 21.77 2.01 -7.59
C PRO A 89 21.27 2.83 -6.39
N ALA A 90 22.18 3.11 -5.46
CA ALA A 90 21.94 4.09 -4.41
C ALA A 90 21.64 5.48 -5.02
N PRO A 91 20.83 6.32 -4.36
CA PRO A 91 20.25 6.13 -3.04
C PRO A 91 18.97 5.28 -3.02
N HIS A 92 18.31 5.07 -4.17
CA HIS A 92 16.93 4.57 -4.21
C HIS A 92 16.77 3.08 -3.94
N LYS A 93 17.71 2.23 -4.39
CA LYS A 93 17.73 0.77 -4.10
C LYS A 93 16.39 0.04 -4.37
N ARG A 94 15.62 0.51 -5.36
CA ARG A 94 14.31 -0.01 -5.74
C ARG A 94 14.47 -1.45 -6.26
N PRO A 95 13.73 -2.43 -5.72
CA PRO A 95 13.78 -3.79 -6.23
C PRO A 95 13.12 -3.87 -7.61
N TYR A 96 13.70 -4.67 -8.50
CA TYR A 96 13.11 -5.04 -9.79
C TYR A 96 13.46 -6.48 -10.13
N TRP A 97 12.70 -7.06 -11.05
CA TRP A 97 12.96 -8.38 -11.59
C TRP A 97 13.39 -8.27 -13.05
N GLU A 98 14.45 -8.99 -13.40
CA GLU A 98 14.94 -9.10 -14.76
C GLU A 98 14.56 -10.47 -15.32
N PRO A 99 13.77 -10.53 -16.41
CA PRO A 99 13.44 -11.79 -17.05
C PRO A 99 14.71 -12.42 -17.66
N PRO A 100 14.87 -13.75 -17.58
CA PRO A 100 15.91 -14.46 -18.34
C PRO A 100 15.83 -14.16 -19.85
N GLU A 101 16.96 -14.21 -20.57
CA GLU A 101 17.06 -13.78 -21.99
C GLU A 101 16.03 -14.42 -22.94
N LEU A 102 15.62 -15.67 -22.69
CA LEU A 102 14.66 -16.42 -23.50
C LEU A 102 13.30 -16.58 -22.81
N TRP A 103 13.00 -15.78 -21.80
CA TRP A 103 11.76 -15.88 -21.06
C TRP A 103 10.59 -15.25 -21.83
N THR A 104 9.57 -16.07 -22.07
CA THR A 104 8.24 -15.61 -22.50
C THR A 104 7.20 -16.39 -21.70
N ARG A 105 6.24 -15.68 -21.11
CA ARG A 105 5.12 -16.36 -20.46
C ARG A 105 4.05 -16.68 -21.51
N SER A 106 3.82 -17.96 -21.76
CA SER A 106 2.63 -18.38 -22.51
C SER A 106 1.38 -18.12 -21.65
N PRO A 107 0.29 -17.58 -22.20
CA PRO A 107 -0.94 -17.40 -21.46
C PRO A 107 -1.43 -18.75 -20.92
N ILE A 108 -1.76 -18.80 -19.64
CA ILE A 108 -2.42 -19.96 -19.04
C ILE A 108 -3.74 -20.11 -19.79
N SER A 109 -3.90 -21.22 -20.51
CA SER A 109 -5.14 -21.62 -21.17
C SER A 109 -6.30 -21.48 -20.17
N ALA A 110 -7.18 -20.50 -20.40
CA ALA A 110 -8.47 -20.47 -19.76
C ALA A 110 -9.11 -21.84 -20.00
N SER A 111 -9.49 -22.52 -18.91
CA SER A 111 -10.12 -23.83 -18.88
C SER A 111 -10.94 -24.14 -20.12
N GLN A 112 -10.58 -25.23 -20.82
CA GLN A 112 -11.31 -25.81 -21.94
C GLN A 112 -12.79 -26.06 -21.59
N THR A 113 -13.66 -25.09 -21.82
CA THR A 113 -15.11 -25.30 -21.93
C THR A 113 -15.74 -24.18 -22.76
N ALA A 114 -15.45 -24.14 -24.06
CA ALA A 114 -16.36 -23.54 -25.03
C ALA A 114 -16.09 -24.14 -26.42
N PRO A 115 -17.09 -24.76 -27.08
CA PRO A 115 -16.94 -25.19 -28.46
C PRO A 115 -16.98 -23.97 -29.38
N THR A 116 -16.00 -23.95 -30.29
CA THR A 116 -15.95 -23.28 -31.60
C THR A 116 -17.05 -22.27 -31.91
N ASP A 117 -16.69 -21.00 -31.98
CA ASP A 117 -17.20 -20.11 -33.02
C ASP A 117 -16.12 -19.12 -33.46
N ASN A 118 -15.90 -19.08 -34.78
CA ASN A 118 -14.94 -18.22 -35.47
C ASN A 118 -15.19 -16.73 -35.17
N ARG A 119 -14.35 -16.14 -34.30
CA ARG A 119 -14.17 -14.68 -34.21
C ARG A 119 -12.69 -14.37 -34.01
N SER A 120 -12.12 -13.70 -35.03
CA SER A 120 -10.86 -12.95 -35.09
C SER A 120 -9.83 -13.19 -33.97
N ASP A 121 -8.65 -13.67 -34.38
CA ASP A 121 -7.39 -13.74 -33.62
C ASP A 121 -7.18 -12.55 -32.66
N SER A 122 -7.68 -12.66 -31.42
CA SER A 122 -7.24 -11.80 -30.33
C SER A 122 -5.95 -12.40 -29.78
N ILE A 123 -4.82 -12.05 -30.41
CA ILE A 123 -3.48 -12.32 -29.87
C ILE A 123 -3.43 -11.71 -28.48
N GLN A 124 -3.50 -12.54 -27.43
CA GLN A 124 -3.28 -12.05 -26.07
C GLN A 124 -1.86 -11.50 -26.00
N PRO A 125 -1.66 -10.28 -25.46
CA PRO A 125 -0.33 -9.66 -25.45
C PRO A 125 0.64 -10.53 -24.66
N GLU A 126 1.72 -10.95 -25.32
CA GLU A 126 2.83 -11.66 -24.68
C GLU A 126 3.32 -10.85 -23.47
N THR A 127 3.36 -11.47 -22.29
CA THR A 127 3.96 -10.84 -21.11
C THR A 127 5.48 -10.93 -21.25
N LYS A 128 6.15 -9.78 -21.26
CA LYS A 128 7.62 -9.68 -21.41
C LYS A 128 8.31 -9.00 -20.23
N GLY A 129 7.55 -8.59 -19.22
CA GLY A 129 8.09 -8.07 -17.97
C GLY A 129 7.08 -8.05 -16.83
N LEU A 130 7.57 -7.68 -15.66
CA LEU A 130 6.78 -7.44 -14.46
C LEU A 130 7.16 -6.09 -13.87
N GLU A 131 6.17 -5.37 -13.31
CA GLU A 131 6.38 -4.18 -12.50
C GLU A 131 5.77 -4.42 -11.13
N PHE A 132 6.48 -4.03 -10.07
CA PHE A 132 5.96 -4.13 -8.70
C PHE A 132 6.57 -3.11 -7.75
N ASN A 133 5.87 -2.84 -6.66
CA ASN A 133 6.34 -2.03 -5.56
C ASN A 133 5.89 -2.62 -4.21
N VAL A 134 6.66 -2.40 -3.16
CA VAL A 134 6.42 -2.97 -1.83
C VAL A 134 6.50 -1.88 -0.77
N SER A 135 5.62 -1.96 0.23
CA SER A 135 5.74 -1.18 1.46
C SER A 135 5.55 -2.06 2.70
N HIS A 136 6.07 -1.60 3.83
CA HIS A 136 5.85 -2.23 5.12
C HIS A 136 5.87 -1.20 6.25
N GLN A 137 4.95 -1.32 7.20
CA GLN A 137 4.98 -0.55 8.44
C GLN A 137 4.25 -1.31 9.55
N ALA A 138 4.78 -1.22 10.78
CA ALA A 138 4.16 -1.76 12.00
C ALA A 138 3.65 -3.22 11.91
N GLY A 139 4.38 -4.05 11.15
CA GLY A 139 4.07 -5.47 10.96
C GLY A 139 3.09 -5.78 9.82
N LEU A 140 2.59 -4.79 9.09
CA LEU A 140 1.89 -4.99 7.83
C LEU A 140 2.88 -4.84 6.67
N VAL A 141 2.88 -5.79 5.73
CA VAL A 141 3.72 -5.78 4.53
C VAL A 141 2.80 -5.95 3.31
N ALA A 142 2.91 -5.08 2.31
CA ALA A 142 2.07 -5.11 1.11
C ALA A 142 2.89 -5.02 -0.18
N ILE A 143 2.45 -5.73 -1.22
CA ILE A 143 2.97 -5.65 -2.58
C ILE A 143 1.85 -5.29 -3.57
N LEU A 144 2.18 -4.38 -4.48
CA LEU A 144 1.38 -4.03 -5.65
C LEU A 144 2.17 -4.46 -6.88
N GLY A 145 1.58 -5.21 -7.81
CA GLY A 145 2.30 -5.67 -9.01
C GLY A 145 1.41 -5.97 -10.21
N CYS A 146 1.96 -5.87 -11.42
CA CYS A 146 1.27 -6.20 -12.67
C CYS A 146 2.24 -6.77 -13.72
N THR A 147 1.69 -7.30 -14.81
CA THR A 147 2.46 -7.63 -16.01
C THR A 147 2.74 -6.40 -16.85
N THR A 148 3.77 -6.47 -17.68
CA THR A 148 4.12 -5.42 -18.64
C THR A 148 4.41 -6.02 -20.02
N PRO A 149 4.16 -5.25 -21.11
CA PRO A 149 4.37 -5.73 -22.47
C PRO A 149 5.85 -5.79 -22.86
N THR A 150 6.72 -5.15 -22.08
CA THR A 150 8.18 -5.15 -22.22
C THR A 150 8.84 -5.22 -20.85
N SER A 151 10.03 -5.82 -20.78
CA SER A 151 10.87 -5.73 -19.59
C SER A 151 11.29 -4.27 -19.34
N GLN A 152 10.99 -3.75 -18.15
CA GLN A 152 11.21 -2.35 -17.80
C GLN A 152 12.46 -2.17 -16.94
N LEU A 153 13.57 -2.71 -17.43
CA LEU A 153 14.84 -2.65 -16.71
C LEU A 153 15.24 -1.19 -16.44
N PRO A 154 15.85 -0.90 -15.27
CA PRO A 154 16.40 0.42 -14.99
C PRO A 154 17.59 0.71 -15.93
N ASN A 155 17.32 1.17 -17.15
CA ASN A 155 18.35 1.60 -18.09
C ASN A 155 18.82 3.01 -17.72
N PRO A 156 20.13 3.25 -17.52
CA PRO A 156 20.68 4.59 -17.31
C PRO A 156 20.68 5.47 -18.59
N SER A 157 19.99 5.07 -19.67
CA SER A 157 20.11 5.69 -20.99
C SER A 157 18.78 5.95 -21.71
N THR A 158 17.65 5.90 -21.02
CA THR A 158 16.34 6.29 -21.59
C THR A 158 15.64 7.34 -20.74
N SER A 159 16.39 8.37 -20.36
CA SER A 159 16.02 9.71 -20.82
C SER A 159 16.65 9.88 -22.20
N ILE A 160 15.97 10.54 -23.13
CA ILE A 160 16.29 10.71 -24.57
C ILE A 160 15.32 9.92 -25.44
N SER A 161 14.30 10.64 -25.92
CA SER A 161 13.63 10.37 -27.17
C SER A 161 14.66 10.00 -28.25
N GLN A 162 14.60 8.79 -28.79
CA GLN A 162 14.79 8.50 -30.21
C GLN A 162 14.63 7.00 -30.47
N VAL A 163 13.59 6.70 -31.26
CA VAL A 163 13.42 5.61 -32.23
C VAL A 163 14.47 4.49 -32.18
N THR A 164 14.01 3.24 -31.98
CA THR A 164 14.74 1.98 -32.22
C THR A 164 15.47 1.98 -33.58
N PRO A 165 16.60 1.26 -33.78
CA PRO A 165 16.61 -0.21 -33.68
C PRO A 165 17.92 -0.89 -33.17
N LEU A 166 17.71 -2.13 -32.67
CA LEU A 166 18.53 -3.35 -32.77
C LEU A 166 20.08 -3.29 -32.75
N SER A 167 20.64 -4.13 -31.86
CA SER A 167 21.94 -4.84 -31.92
C SER A 167 23.06 -4.42 -30.93
N PRO A 168 23.92 -5.38 -30.52
CA PRO A 168 24.62 -5.36 -29.25
C PRO A 168 26.12 -5.11 -29.43
N THR A 169 26.64 -4.06 -28.82
CA THR A 169 28.06 -3.98 -28.42
C THR A 169 28.19 -2.85 -27.41
N LEU A 170 28.42 -3.21 -26.13
CA LEU A 170 28.52 -2.26 -25.02
C LEU A 170 30.00 -1.96 -24.73
N PRO A 171 30.47 -0.70 -24.81
CA PRO A 171 31.74 -0.30 -24.22
C PRO A 171 31.56 0.02 -22.72
N ALA A 172 32.52 -0.39 -21.90
CA ALA A 172 32.56 -0.13 -20.46
C ALA A 172 32.80 1.37 -20.17
N GLY A 173 31.96 1.99 -19.33
CA GLY A 173 32.21 3.36 -18.83
C GLY A 173 31.00 4.27 -18.52
N ARG A 174 29.76 3.80 -18.46
CA ARG A 174 28.56 4.68 -18.38
C ARG A 174 28.04 5.13 -17.00
N PHE A 175 28.72 4.84 -15.90
CA PHE A 175 28.20 5.21 -14.56
C PHE A 175 28.49 6.66 -14.13
N GLU A 176 29.33 7.41 -14.85
CA GLU A 176 29.76 8.77 -14.43
C GLU A 176 28.81 9.91 -14.84
N GLN A 177 27.71 9.61 -15.56
CA GLN A 177 26.84 10.64 -16.15
C GLN A 177 25.39 10.64 -15.61
N LEU A 178 25.17 10.13 -14.40
CA LEU A 178 23.90 10.25 -13.69
C LEU A 178 23.82 11.64 -13.03
N SER A 179 23.16 12.60 -13.69
CA SER A 179 22.77 13.85 -13.04
C SER A 179 21.74 13.54 -11.95
N LEU A 180 22.17 13.56 -10.69
CA LEU A 180 21.33 13.37 -9.49
C LEU A 180 20.53 14.62 -9.10
N THR A 181 20.53 15.66 -9.92
CA THR A 181 19.95 16.99 -9.62
C THR A 181 18.84 17.40 -10.57
N GLY A 182 18.50 16.55 -11.54
CA GLY A 182 17.43 16.78 -12.50
C GLY A 182 16.23 15.89 -12.21
N HIS A 183 15.09 16.53 -11.92
CA HIS A 183 13.79 15.90 -12.07
C HIS A 183 13.65 15.23 -13.44
N HIS A 184 13.60 13.92 -13.41
CA HIS A 184 13.13 13.14 -14.52
C HIS A 184 11.86 12.46 -14.01
N THR A 185 10.72 13.14 -14.08
CA THR A 185 9.52 12.35 -14.38
C THR A 185 9.71 11.96 -15.83
N PRO A 186 10.27 10.77 -16.15
CA PRO A 186 10.48 10.44 -17.54
C PRO A 186 9.09 10.44 -18.15
N ILE A 187 8.92 11.12 -19.29
CA ILE A 187 7.76 10.85 -20.14
C ILE A 187 7.76 9.33 -20.30
N LEU A 188 6.75 8.66 -19.75
CA LEU A 188 6.68 7.21 -19.86
C LEU A 188 6.68 6.88 -21.35
N GLY A 189 7.61 6.02 -21.76
CA GLY A 189 7.55 5.44 -23.09
C GLY A 189 6.20 4.75 -23.28
N ALA A 190 5.72 4.67 -24.52
CA ALA A 190 4.49 3.95 -24.82
C ALA A 190 4.56 2.51 -24.27
N GLY A 191 3.54 2.11 -23.51
CA GLY A 191 3.48 0.79 -22.88
C GLY A 191 4.28 0.63 -21.58
N GLN A 192 4.93 1.69 -21.07
CA GLN A 192 5.56 1.63 -19.76
C GLN A 192 4.57 1.85 -18.60
N VAL A 193 4.70 1.06 -17.55
CA VAL A 193 3.90 1.11 -16.33
C VAL A 193 4.80 1.46 -15.13
N ARG A 194 4.32 2.27 -14.20
CA ARG A 194 4.98 2.45 -12.89
C ARG A 194 3.99 2.30 -11.77
N LEU A 195 4.43 1.61 -10.72
CA LEU A 195 3.64 1.34 -9.52
C LEU A 195 4.35 1.89 -8.29
N GLY A 196 3.56 2.43 -7.36
CA GLY A 196 3.99 2.80 -6.02
C GLY A 196 2.92 2.43 -5.00
N VAL A 197 3.33 1.91 -3.86
CA VAL A 197 2.46 1.65 -2.72
C VAL A 197 3.12 2.15 -1.46
N ASP A 198 2.33 2.74 -0.57
CA ASP A 198 2.78 3.06 0.78
C ASP A 198 1.75 2.69 1.85
N ILE A 199 2.24 2.35 3.04
CA ILE A 199 1.44 2.04 4.22
C ILE A 199 1.82 3.08 5.27
N ALA A 200 0.83 3.77 5.83
CA ALA A 200 0.99 4.63 6.98
C ALA A 200 0.18 4.09 8.17
N CYS A 201 0.84 3.84 9.31
CA CYS A 201 0.17 3.52 10.57
C CYS A 201 -0.08 4.80 11.37
N THR A 202 -1.34 5.06 11.73
CA THR A 202 -1.79 6.30 12.38
C THR A 202 -1.54 6.34 13.88
N ASN A 203 -1.27 5.19 14.50
CA ASN A 203 -1.17 5.02 15.96
C ASN A 203 0.12 4.28 16.36
N GLU A 204 1.24 4.61 15.72
CA GLU A 204 2.50 3.96 16.07
C GLU A 204 3.11 4.63 17.31
N ASP A 205 3.00 3.93 18.45
CA ASP A 205 3.53 4.25 19.79
C ASP A 205 4.99 4.74 19.85
N LYS A 206 5.75 4.57 18.77
CA LYS A 206 7.18 4.90 18.65
C LYS A 206 7.47 6.09 17.73
N ARG A 207 6.51 6.53 16.92
CA ARG A 207 6.73 7.54 15.87
C ARG A 207 5.94 8.81 16.13
N THR A 208 4.67 8.72 16.51
CA THR A 208 3.90 9.87 16.98
C THR A 208 4.08 9.99 18.50
N PRO A 209 4.56 11.13 19.01
CA PRO A 209 4.62 11.35 20.44
C PRO A 209 3.20 11.22 21.05
N LYS A 210 3.07 10.43 22.13
CA LYS A 210 1.77 10.16 22.78
C LYS A 210 1.08 11.41 23.31
N ASP A 211 1.82 12.50 23.42
CA ASP A 211 1.38 13.76 23.93
C ASP A 211 0.87 14.71 22.84
N VAL A 212 0.88 14.32 21.55
CA VAL A 212 0.20 15.04 20.45
C VAL A 212 -1.31 14.86 20.57
N THR A 213 -1.90 15.49 21.58
CA THR A 213 -3.33 15.42 21.91
C THR A 213 -4.00 16.79 21.94
N THR A 214 -3.23 17.87 21.78
CA THR A 214 -3.71 19.26 21.75
C THR A 214 -3.40 19.90 20.39
N GLN A 215 -4.15 20.95 20.04
CA GLN A 215 -3.94 21.66 18.78
C GLN A 215 -2.51 22.22 18.63
N ALA A 216 -1.97 22.83 19.69
CA ALA A 216 -0.63 23.42 19.65
C ALA A 216 0.46 22.38 19.33
N LYS A 217 0.40 21.21 19.97
CA LYS A 217 1.35 20.13 19.73
C LYS A 217 1.19 19.50 18.35
N PHE A 218 -0.05 19.44 17.85
CA PHE A 218 -0.29 19.01 16.48
C PHE A 218 0.27 20.02 15.46
N ASP A 219 0.18 21.32 15.72
CA ASP A 219 0.75 22.34 14.85
C ASP A 219 2.27 22.26 14.78
N GLU A 220 2.93 22.08 15.93
CA GLU A 220 4.37 21.79 16.04
C GLU A 220 4.74 20.51 15.27
N TRP A 221 3.95 19.44 15.45
CA TRP A 221 4.14 18.17 14.74
C TRP A 221 4.11 18.36 13.21
N VAL A 222 3.15 19.12 12.69
CA VAL A 222 3.06 19.39 11.24
C VAL A 222 4.25 20.23 10.75
N ASP A 223 4.80 21.12 11.57
CA ASP A 223 5.94 21.96 11.18
C ASP A 223 7.27 21.21 11.09
N ILE A 224 7.43 20.10 11.84
CA ILE A 224 8.57 19.18 11.70
C ILE A 224 8.71 18.69 10.25
N PHE A 225 7.59 18.55 9.54
CA PHE A 225 7.52 18.02 8.18
C PHE A 225 7.31 19.11 7.11
N SER A 226 7.71 20.36 7.40
CA SER A 226 7.58 21.50 6.48
C SER A 226 8.36 21.37 5.16
N GLU A 227 9.40 20.52 5.11
CA GLU A 227 10.12 20.19 3.87
C GLU A 227 9.38 19.17 2.99
N MET A 228 8.49 18.36 3.57
CA MET A 228 7.73 17.31 2.87
C MET A 228 6.43 17.84 2.26
N PHE A 229 5.77 18.77 2.96
CA PHE A 229 4.43 19.22 2.63
C PHE A 229 4.39 20.70 2.23
N SER A 230 3.55 21.02 1.25
CA SER A 230 3.33 22.42 0.84
C SER A 230 2.61 23.20 1.95
N ASP A 231 2.68 24.53 1.89
CA ASP A 231 2.00 25.39 2.87
C ASP A 231 0.47 25.21 2.81
N ARG A 232 -0.05 24.86 1.64
CA ARG A 232 -1.47 24.57 1.42
C ARG A 232 -1.87 23.26 2.09
N GLU A 233 -1.10 22.20 1.89
CA GLU A 233 -1.34 20.89 2.52
C GLU A 233 -1.26 21.00 4.05
N ARG A 234 -0.24 21.68 4.58
CA ARG A 234 -0.10 21.89 6.02
C ARG A 234 -1.25 22.72 6.61
N ARG A 235 -1.79 23.68 5.86
CA ARG A 235 -2.99 24.43 6.28
C ARG A 235 -4.21 23.52 6.31
N ASP A 236 -4.38 22.66 5.31
CA ASP A 236 -5.49 21.70 5.25
C ASP A 236 -5.46 20.71 6.43
N MET A 237 -4.28 20.14 6.72
CA MET A 237 -4.06 19.26 7.87
C MET A 237 -4.51 19.89 9.20
N ARG A 238 -4.24 21.18 9.38
CA ARG A 238 -4.54 21.91 10.63
C ARG A 238 -5.99 22.33 10.75
N PHE A 239 -6.57 22.85 9.68
CA PHE A 239 -7.78 23.66 9.77
C PHE A 239 -8.98 23.07 9.03
N ALA A 240 -8.79 22.16 8.07
CA ALA A 240 -9.93 21.61 7.35
C ALA A 240 -10.83 20.79 8.31
N PRO A 241 -12.16 20.82 8.13
CA PRO A 241 -13.10 20.14 9.02
C PRO A 241 -12.80 18.64 9.11
N VAL A 242 -12.80 18.08 10.32
CA VAL A 242 -12.72 16.62 10.51
C VAL A 242 -14.11 16.05 10.74
N HIS A 243 -14.41 14.90 10.12
CA HIS A 243 -15.67 14.21 10.37
C HIS A 243 -15.56 13.48 11.71
N VAL A 244 -16.19 14.01 12.75
CA VAL A 244 -16.34 13.31 14.03
C VAL A 244 -17.66 12.57 13.98
N PRO A 245 -17.69 11.23 14.04
CA PRO A 245 -18.94 10.50 14.12
C PRO A 245 -19.70 11.00 15.34
N VAL A 246 -20.88 11.57 15.12
CA VAL A 246 -21.80 11.90 16.20
C VAL A 246 -22.12 10.56 16.87
N SER A 247 -21.81 10.44 18.16
CA SER A 247 -22.31 9.31 18.94
C SER A 247 -23.83 9.40 18.89
N GLU A 248 -24.47 8.56 18.08
CA GLU A 248 -25.90 8.28 18.21
C GLU A 248 -26.14 7.95 19.68
N ARG A 249 -26.81 8.84 20.39
CA ARG A 249 -27.34 8.53 21.72
C ARG A 249 -28.27 7.35 21.50
N GLU A 250 -28.06 6.26 22.24
CA GLU A 250 -29.05 5.20 22.31
C GLU A 250 -30.40 5.83 22.69
N GLU A 251 -31.36 5.70 21.79
CA GLU A 251 -32.76 6.05 22.02
C GLU A 251 -33.32 4.99 22.97
N GLY A 252 -33.17 5.23 24.28
CA GLY A 252 -33.51 4.22 25.29
C GLY A 252 -33.55 4.67 26.75
N ASP A 253 -33.01 5.84 27.11
CA ASP A 253 -33.05 6.31 28.50
C ASP A 253 -34.20 7.32 28.70
N TYR A 254 -35.43 6.81 28.68
CA TYR A 254 -36.62 7.54 29.12
C TYR A 254 -36.77 7.40 30.64
N TYR A 255 -36.11 8.26 31.43
CA TYR A 255 -36.60 8.64 32.77
C TYR A 255 -36.08 10.04 33.17
N GLY A 256 -36.98 11.02 33.06
CA GLY A 256 -37.20 12.10 34.02
C GLY A 256 -36.12 13.17 34.25
N TRP A 257 -36.32 14.36 33.68
CA TRP A 257 -35.95 15.60 34.37
C TRP A 257 -36.91 16.73 33.99
N GLU A 258 -37.83 17.05 34.91
CA GLU A 258 -38.59 18.30 34.93
C GLU A 258 -37.66 19.50 35.11
N SER A 259 -38.09 20.64 34.58
CA SER A 259 -37.47 21.96 34.71
C SER A 259 -36.94 22.28 36.10
N SER A 260 -35.75 22.87 36.15
CA SER A 260 -35.49 24.09 36.92
C SER A 260 -34.19 24.72 36.44
N ASP A 261 -34.26 26.00 36.10
CA ASP A 261 -33.14 26.93 36.08
C ASP A 261 -32.37 26.83 37.39
N ASP A 262 -31.03 26.70 37.34
CA ASP A 262 -30.19 27.53 38.21
C ASP A 262 -28.75 27.65 37.70
N SER A 263 -28.23 28.85 37.86
CA SER A 263 -26.88 29.26 37.50
C SER A 263 -25.90 28.77 38.56
N SER A 264 -25.06 27.79 38.25
CA SER A 264 -23.80 27.62 38.97
C SER A 264 -22.74 26.90 38.13
N ALA A 265 -21.77 27.69 37.68
CA ALA A 265 -20.50 27.19 37.18
C ALA A 265 -19.80 26.36 38.26
N SER A 266 -19.59 25.06 38.01
CA SER A 266 -18.65 24.25 38.78
C SER A 266 -17.98 23.15 37.93
N ALA A 267 -16.73 23.42 37.57
CA ALA A 267 -15.55 22.54 37.64
C ALA A 267 -15.61 21.04 37.22
N SER A 268 -16.53 20.60 36.36
CA SER A 268 -16.49 19.26 35.73
C SER A 268 -16.23 19.26 34.22
N ALA A 269 -16.13 20.44 33.59
CA ALA A 269 -15.91 20.62 32.15
C ALA A 269 -14.49 20.30 31.65
N GLY A 270 -13.50 20.21 32.54
CA GLY A 270 -12.09 20.02 32.15
C GLY A 270 -11.77 18.64 31.58
N HIS A 271 -12.41 17.57 32.07
CA HIS A 271 -12.13 16.20 31.62
C HIS A 271 -12.83 15.84 30.30
N THR A 272 -14.00 16.44 30.02
CA THR A 272 -14.75 16.20 28.78
C THR A 272 -14.18 16.99 27.61
N GLY A 273 -13.70 18.22 27.85
CA GLY A 273 -13.02 19.05 26.87
C GLY A 273 -11.74 18.42 26.32
N GLY A 274 -10.85 17.96 27.20
CA GLY A 274 -9.59 17.32 26.79
C GLY A 274 -9.77 16.02 25.99
N ASN A 275 -10.77 15.21 26.34
CA ASN A 275 -11.11 13.99 25.58
C ASN A 275 -11.67 14.31 24.18
N ARG A 276 -12.47 15.38 24.06
CA ARG A 276 -12.99 15.83 22.77
C ARG A 276 -11.89 16.39 21.87
N GLU A 277 -10.97 17.19 22.43
CA GLU A 277 -9.82 17.71 21.70
C GLU A 277 -8.91 16.57 21.22
N ALA A 278 -8.56 15.63 22.10
CA ALA A 278 -7.72 14.48 21.73
C ALA A 278 -8.32 13.66 20.57
N LYS A 279 -9.64 13.40 20.58
CA LYS A 279 -10.33 12.73 19.46
C LYS A 279 -10.30 13.55 18.17
N MET A 280 -10.39 14.87 18.26
CA MET A 280 -10.26 15.75 17.10
C MET A 280 -8.84 15.69 16.53
N ILE A 281 -7.83 15.70 17.40
CA ILE A 281 -6.42 15.58 17.01
C ILE A 281 -6.11 14.21 16.40
N GLU A 282 -6.70 13.13 16.90
CA GLU A 282 -6.61 11.79 16.30
C GLU A 282 -7.09 11.78 14.84
N GLN A 283 -8.21 12.44 14.53
CA GLN A 283 -8.70 12.56 13.15
C GLN A 283 -7.79 13.45 12.29
N LYS A 284 -7.20 14.50 12.85
CA LYS A 284 -6.22 15.34 12.15
C LYS A 284 -4.91 14.57 11.88
N LEU A 285 -4.47 13.74 12.82
CA LEU A 285 -3.34 12.82 12.63
C LEU A 285 -3.64 11.80 11.54
N ARG A 286 -4.85 11.22 11.51
CA ARG A 286 -5.27 10.35 10.42
C ARG A 286 -5.18 11.05 9.06
N ARG A 287 -5.57 12.33 8.98
CA ARG A 287 -5.37 13.15 7.76
C ARG A 287 -3.90 13.37 7.43
N PHE A 288 -3.07 13.74 8.41
CA PHE A 288 -1.64 13.89 8.22
C PHE A 288 -1.02 12.62 7.61
N TYR A 289 -1.38 11.44 8.13
CA TYR A 289 -0.88 10.16 7.61
C TYR A 289 -1.47 9.77 6.26
N ALA A 290 -2.68 10.22 5.90
CA ALA A 290 -3.20 10.10 4.54
C ALA A 290 -2.30 10.85 3.54
N TYR A 291 -1.98 12.10 3.83
CA TYR A 291 -1.05 12.91 3.03
C TYR A 291 0.34 12.27 2.93
N TRP A 292 0.86 11.75 4.04
CA TRP A 292 2.14 11.04 4.08
C TRP A 292 2.14 9.85 3.12
N ALA A 293 1.14 8.96 3.24
CA ALA A 293 1.04 7.77 2.41
C ALA A 293 0.92 8.13 0.92
N LEU A 294 0.11 9.15 0.58
CA LEU A 294 -0.07 9.62 -0.80
C LEU A 294 1.25 10.11 -1.41
N LYS A 295 2.02 10.93 -0.68
CA LYS A 295 3.34 11.41 -1.11
C LYS A 295 4.30 10.25 -1.33
N GLU A 296 4.46 9.38 -0.35
CA GLU A 296 5.36 8.23 -0.41
C GLU A 296 5.01 7.27 -1.55
N ALA A 297 3.72 6.98 -1.77
CA ALA A 297 3.29 6.15 -2.89
C ALA A 297 3.68 6.77 -4.24
N TYR A 298 3.46 8.07 -4.42
CA TYR A 298 3.86 8.77 -5.65
C TYR A 298 5.39 8.78 -5.83
N ILE A 299 6.14 9.06 -4.76
CA ILE A 299 7.61 9.10 -4.77
C ILE A 299 8.19 7.72 -5.09
N LYS A 300 7.63 6.65 -4.52
CA LYS A 300 8.01 5.27 -4.81
C LYS A 300 7.68 4.88 -6.24
N MET A 301 6.56 5.36 -6.78
CA MET A 301 6.18 5.14 -8.17
C MET A 301 7.23 5.73 -9.12
N VAL A 302 7.64 6.98 -8.91
CA VAL A 302 8.66 7.62 -9.76
C VAL A 302 10.08 7.08 -9.53
N GLY A 303 10.39 6.64 -8.29
CA GLY A 303 11.67 6.03 -7.94
C GLY A 303 12.73 7.00 -7.41
N GLU A 304 12.36 8.24 -7.06
CA GLU A 304 13.26 9.33 -6.62
C GLU A 304 13.51 9.33 -5.10
N GLY A 305 12.74 8.57 -4.30
CA GLY A 305 12.87 8.55 -2.84
C GLY A 305 12.64 9.92 -2.16
N LEU A 306 12.84 9.99 -0.83
CA LEU A 306 12.58 11.20 -0.04
C LEU A 306 13.60 12.34 -0.21
N LEU A 307 14.66 12.15 -1.00
CA LEU A 307 15.67 13.19 -1.26
C LEU A 307 15.28 14.12 -2.41
N ALA A 308 14.08 13.93 -2.95
CA ALA A 308 13.46 14.82 -3.91
C ALA A 308 13.42 16.27 -3.38
N SER A 309 14.09 17.20 -4.06
CA SER A 309 14.08 18.64 -3.70
C SER A 309 12.71 19.33 -3.87
N TRP A 310 11.72 18.57 -4.33
CA TRP A 310 10.49 19.05 -4.93
C TRP A 310 9.24 18.53 -4.26
N LEU A 311 9.40 17.86 -3.12
CA LEU A 311 8.30 17.28 -2.37
C LEU A 311 7.16 18.29 -2.15
N ARG A 312 7.51 19.56 -1.90
CA ARG A 312 6.55 20.67 -1.73
C ARG A 312 5.84 21.09 -3.02
N GLU A 313 6.39 20.78 -4.19
CA GLU A 313 5.79 21.06 -5.50
C GLU A 313 4.78 19.99 -5.94
N LEU A 314 4.85 18.79 -5.36
CA LEU A 314 3.81 17.77 -5.46
C LEU A 314 2.76 18.05 -4.39
N GLU A 315 1.52 18.36 -4.77
CA GLU A 315 0.44 18.66 -3.83
C GLU A 315 -0.73 17.70 -4.03
N PHE A 316 -1.35 17.28 -2.94
CA PHE A 316 -2.65 16.61 -2.95
C PHE A 316 -3.73 17.56 -2.38
N LEU A 317 -4.81 17.75 -3.13
CA LEU A 317 -5.95 18.56 -2.71
C LEU A 317 -7.15 17.66 -2.43
N ASP A 318 -8.08 18.16 -1.60
CA ASP A 318 -9.35 17.49 -1.31
C ASP A 318 -9.15 16.08 -0.69
N VAL A 319 -8.09 15.93 0.13
CA VAL A 319 -7.75 14.64 0.75
C VAL A 319 -8.74 14.32 1.86
N VAL A 320 -9.53 13.27 1.64
CA VAL A 320 -10.45 12.71 2.63
C VAL A 320 -9.90 11.36 3.12
N PRO A 321 -9.45 11.24 4.37
CA PRO A 321 -8.97 9.96 4.88
C PRO A 321 -10.12 8.94 4.94
N PRO A 322 -9.94 7.72 4.41
CA PRO A 322 -10.95 6.68 4.50
C PRO A 322 -11.32 6.39 5.96
N ALA A 323 -12.62 6.24 6.20
CA ALA A 323 -13.14 5.87 7.51
C ALA A 323 -12.63 4.48 7.93
N ILE A 324 -12.57 4.24 9.24
CA ILE A 324 -12.32 2.90 9.78
C ILE A 324 -13.45 1.97 9.30
N PRO A 325 -13.15 0.78 8.76
CA PRO A 325 -14.17 -0.14 8.29
C PRO A 325 -15.21 -0.48 9.37
N GLU A 326 -16.50 -0.44 9.00
CA GLU A 326 -17.61 -0.54 9.94
C GLU A 326 -17.59 -1.83 10.76
N ALA A 327 -17.16 -2.95 10.14
CA ALA A 327 -17.04 -4.23 10.82
C ALA A 327 -16.05 -4.18 11.99
N VAL A 328 -14.92 -3.48 11.82
CA VAL A 328 -13.91 -3.28 12.87
C VAL A 328 -14.50 -2.46 14.02
N LEU A 329 -15.24 -1.40 13.72
CA LEU A 329 -15.94 -0.60 14.73
C LEU A 329 -16.98 -1.41 15.51
N LYS A 330 -17.74 -2.28 14.83
CA LYS A 330 -18.73 -3.19 15.46
C LYS A 330 -18.06 -4.20 16.40
N THR A 331 -16.97 -4.84 15.97
CA THR A 331 -16.22 -5.80 16.80
C THR A 331 -15.67 -5.13 18.06
N ARG A 332 -15.06 -3.95 17.93
CA ARG A 332 -14.56 -3.16 19.07
C ARG A 332 -15.65 -2.77 20.06
N ARG A 333 -16.84 -2.38 19.57
CA ARG A 333 -17.99 -2.07 20.44
C ARG A 333 -18.43 -3.31 21.24
N LYS A 334 -18.50 -4.48 20.60
CA LYS A 334 -18.86 -5.75 21.23
C LYS A 334 -17.86 -6.16 22.31
N GLU A 335 -16.56 -6.02 22.07
CA GLU A 335 -15.51 -6.32 23.04
C GLU A 335 -15.58 -5.40 24.26
N ARG A 336 -15.75 -4.09 24.06
CA ARG A 336 -15.94 -3.12 25.16
C ARG A 336 -17.19 -3.40 25.99
N GLY A 337 -18.27 -3.86 25.37
CA GLY A 337 -19.49 -4.29 26.07
C GLY A 337 -19.25 -5.50 26.98
N ARG A 338 -18.50 -6.50 26.50
CA ARG A 338 -18.12 -7.69 27.29
C ARG A 338 -17.21 -7.36 28.47
N SER A 339 -16.26 -6.43 28.31
CA SER A 339 -15.40 -6.01 29.42
C SER A 339 -16.14 -5.21 30.51
N ARG A 340 -17.32 -4.63 30.21
CA ARG A 340 -18.14 -3.88 31.16
C ARG A 340 -19.18 -4.73 31.90
N GLY A 341 -19.68 -5.81 31.28
CA GLY A 341 -20.51 -6.80 31.96
C GLY A 341 -19.63 -7.89 32.55
N GLY A 342 -19.23 -7.75 33.83
CA GLY A 342 -18.23 -8.58 34.53
C GLY A 342 -18.50 -10.09 34.58
N GLY A 343 -18.43 -10.77 33.44
CA GLY A 343 -18.41 -12.21 33.32
C GLY A 343 -16.97 -12.72 33.43
N VAL A 344 -16.68 -13.46 34.48
CA VAL A 344 -15.43 -14.22 34.63
C VAL A 344 -15.35 -15.23 33.48
N SER A 345 -14.46 -15.01 32.52
CA SER A 345 -14.13 -16.01 31.51
C SER A 345 -13.04 -16.93 32.06
N GLU A 346 -13.38 -18.19 32.32
CA GLU A 346 -12.39 -19.25 32.53
C GLU A 346 -11.43 -19.32 31.32
N PRO A 347 -10.11 -19.48 31.56
CA PRO A 347 -9.16 -19.63 30.47
C PRO A 347 -9.33 -21.02 29.84
N ASN A 348 -10.03 -21.09 28.70
CA ASN A 348 -10.05 -22.31 27.91
C ASN A 348 -8.69 -22.48 27.21
N ALA A 349 -7.75 -23.08 27.94
CA ALA A 349 -6.44 -23.49 27.46
C ALA A 349 -6.56 -24.74 26.56
N GLN A 350 -7.26 -24.62 25.43
CA GLN A 350 -7.36 -25.69 24.44
C GLN A 350 -7.83 -25.21 23.05
N ALA A 351 -7.43 -24.01 22.63
CA ALA A 351 -7.43 -23.68 21.19
C ALA A 351 -6.09 -24.14 20.59
N GLY A 352 -5.95 -25.46 20.49
CA GLY A 352 -4.88 -26.08 19.72
C GLY A 352 -4.98 -25.68 18.25
N ASN A 353 -3.81 -25.49 17.66
CA ASN A 353 -3.56 -25.46 16.21
C ASN A 353 -4.45 -26.46 15.46
N HIS A 354 -4.78 -26.13 14.21
CA HIS A 354 -5.65 -26.83 13.25
C HIS A 354 -7.09 -26.28 13.14
N SER A 355 -7.23 -24.99 12.83
CA SER A 355 -8.44 -24.53 12.16
C SER A 355 -8.33 -24.79 10.66
N HIS A 356 -8.96 -25.87 10.20
CA HIS A 356 -9.48 -25.92 8.84
C HIS A 356 -10.41 -24.71 8.65
N LEU A 357 -10.12 -23.85 7.68
CA LEU A 357 -10.83 -22.58 7.53
C LEU A 357 -12.26 -22.80 7.03
N HIS A 358 -13.19 -22.48 7.91
CA HIS A 358 -14.57 -22.16 7.54
C HIS A 358 -14.57 -20.90 6.64
N PRO A 359 -15.47 -20.80 5.63
CA PRO A 359 -15.59 -19.62 4.76
C PRO A 359 -15.62 -18.28 5.50
N ASP A 360 -16.14 -18.27 6.72
CA ASP A 360 -16.25 -17.09 7.59
C ASP A 360 -14.91 -16.41 7.93
N ALA A 361 -13.80 -17.16 7.98
CA ALA A 361 -12.51 -16.59 8.38
C ALA A 361 -11.88 -15.73 7.27
N LEU A 362 -12.13 -16.06 6.00
CA LEU A 362 -11.70 -15.23 4.87
C LEU A 362 -12.56 -13.97 4.75
N GLN A 363 -13.87 -14.10 5.00
CA GLN A 363 -14.78 -12.95 5.02
C GLN A 363 -14.41 -11.96 6.13
N HIS A 364 -14.14 -12.46 7.35
CA HIS A 364 -13.73 -11.61 8.48
C HIS A 364 -12.42 -10.85 8.21
N GLU A 365 -11.51 -11.40 7.40
CA GLU A 365 -10.30 -10.71 7.01
C GLU A 365 -10.56 -9.63 5.95
N ALA A 366 -11.43 -9.90 4.98
CA ALA A 366 -11.84 -8.91 3.97
C ALA A 366 -12.60 -7.73 4.61
N ASP A 367 -13.38 -7.97 5.66
CA ASP A 367 -14.15 -6.96 6.39
C ASP A 367 -13.28 -5.94 7.13
N LYS A 368 -11.97 -6.22 7.28
CA LYS A 368 -10.99 -5.26 7.82
C LYS A 368 -10.57 -4.20 6.82
N TRP A 369 -10.94 -4.31 5.55
CA TRP A 369 -10.56 -3.34 4.51
C TRP A 369 -11.71 -2.38 4.19
N THR A 370 -11.36 -1.16 3.78
CA THR A 370 -12.30 -0.34 3.00
C THR A 370 -12.70 -1.11 1.74
N THR A 371 -14.01 -1.18 1.47
CA THR A 371 -14.48 -1.86 0.24
C THR A 371 -14.03 -1.10 -1.00
N PRO A 372 -13.82 -1.77 -2.14
CA PRO A 372 -13.36 -1.13 -3.38
C PRO A 372 -14.19 0.08 -3.84
N GLU A 373 -15.50 0.07 -3.59
CA GLU A 373 -16.43 1.16 -3.94
C GLU A 373 -16.28 2.38 -3.03
N LYS A 374 -15.83 2.16 -1.78
CA LYS A 374 -15.59 3.22 -0.78
C LYS A 374 -14.12 3.67 -0.77
N ALA A 375 -13.27 3.14 -1.65
CA ALA A 375 -11.89 3.57 -1.79
C ALA A 375 -11.84 5.04 -2.23
N GLU A 376 -10.99 5.85 -1.58
CA GLU A 376 -10.90 7.27 -1.89
C GLU A 376 -10.11 7.47 -3.19
N ARG A 377 -10.77 8.08 -4.18
CA ARG A 377 -10.26 8.38 -5.53
C ARG A 377 -10.54 9.83 -5.98
N GLY A 378 -11.18 10.64 -5.13
CA GLY A 378 -11.63 11.99 -5.46
C GLY A 378 -10.58 13.09 -5.29
N MET A 379 -9.45 12.80 -4.64
CA MET A 379 -8.39 13.79 -4.43
C MET A 379 -7.75 14.27 -5.74
N THR A 380 -7.32 15.52 -5.76
CA THR A 380 -6.62 16.11 -6.92
C THR A 380 -5.11 16.11 -6.70
N THR A 381 -4.34 15.50 -7.60
CA THR A 381 -2.88 15.59 -7.60
C THR A 381 -2.40 16.72 -8.49
N LEU A 382 -1.61 17.63 -7.92
CA LEU A 382 -0.92 18.69 -8.64
C LEU A 382 0.59 18.47 -8.55
N PHE A 383 1.29 18.77 -9.63
CA PHE A 383 2.74 18.86 -9.63
C PHE A 383 3.13 20.17 -10.30
N ARG A 384 3.86 21.04 -9.59
CA ARG A 384 4.17 22.41 -10.03
C ARG A 384 2.93 23.21 -10.44
N ALA A 385 1.88 23.08 -9.63
CA ALA A 385 0.55 23.65 -9.87
C ALA A 385 -0.18 23.16 -11.15
N ALA A 386 0.39 22.22 -11.90
CA ALA A 386 -0.27 21.56 -13.02
C ALA A 386 -0.94 20.27 -12.54
N LYS A 387 -2.17 20.01 -13.01
CA LYS A 387 -2.87 18.76 -12.69
C LYS A 387 -2.11 17.57 -13.29
N VAL A 388 -1.89 16.54 -12.48
CA VAL A 388 -1.36 15.26 -12.94
C VAL A 388 -2.53 14.40 -13.38
N GLU A 389 -2.65 14.15 -14.68
CA GLU A 389 -3.80 13.44 -15.28
C GLU A 389 -3.49 11.99 -15.68
N ASP A 390 -2.22 11.61 -15.70
CA ASP A 390 -1.76 10.30 -16.17
C ASP A 390 -1.38 9.34 -15.03
N VAL A 391 -1.64 9.74 -13.79
CA VAL A 391 -1.42 8.95 -12.57
C VAL A 391 -2.77 8.69 -11.90
N ASP A 392 -3.12 7.42 -11.72
CA ASP A 392 -4.28 7.01 -10.95
C ASP A 392 -3.85 6.78 -9.49
N ILE A 393 -4.53 7.46 -8.56
CA ILE A 393 -4.28 7.44 -7.11
C ILE A 393 -5.47 6.80 -6.40
N GLU A 394 -5.18 6.00 -5.38
CA GLU A 394 -6.19 5.35 -4.53
C GLU A 394 -5.71 5.34 -3.08
N LEU A 395 -6.62 5.59 -2.14
CA LEU A 395 -6.37 5.50 -0.72
C LEU A 395 -7.45 4.64 -0.04
N VAL A 396 -7.03 3.63 0.74
CA VAL A 396 -7.90 2.72 1.50
C VAL A 396 -7.45 2.61 2.94
N ALA A 397 -8.36 2.22 3.84
CA ALA A 397 -8.02 1.83 5.21
C ALA A 397 -7.95 0.31 5.36
N TYR A 398 -7.08 -0.14 6.25
CA TYR A 398 -7.06 -1.49 6.79
C TYR A 398 -7.05 -1.44 8.30
N ASP A 399 -7.92 -2.24 8.92
CA ASP A 399 -8.08 -2.28 10.37
C ASP A 399 -8.41 -0.88 10.94
N GLU A 400 -8.09 -0.62 12.21
CA GLU A 400 -8.24 0.72 12.81
C GLU A 400 -7.15 1.70 12.33
N ASP A 401 -5.90 1.23 12.26
CA ASP A 401 -4.74 2.11 12.28
C ASP A 401 -4.03 2.30 10.94
N PHE A 402 -4.36 1.55 9.89
CA PHE A 402 -3.59 1.60 8.64
C PHE A 402 -4.30 2.34 7.53
N LEU A 403 -3.53 3.17 6.84
CA LEU A 403 -3.88 3.78 5.56
C LEU A 403 -2.91 3.25 4.50
N ILE A 404 -3.46 2.82 3.36
CA ILE A 404 -2.69 2.29 2.24
C ILE A 404 -2.97 3.15 1.02
N ALA A 405 -1.94 3.80 0.50
CA ALA A 405 -1.99 4.58 -0.72
C ALA A 405 -1.36 3.81 -1.88
N THR A 406 -1.97 3.89 -3.06
CA THR A 406 -1.36 3.41 -4.30
C THR A 406 -1.31 4.51 -5.35
N ALA A 407 -0.24 4.49 -6.14
CA ALA A 407 -0.03 5.36 -7.28
C ALA A 407 0.36 4.52 -8.49
N THR A 408 -0.39 4.66 -9.58
CA THR A 408 -0.16 3.88 -10.80
C THR A 408 -0.13 4.80 -12.02
N ARG A 409 0.82 4.57 -12.92
CA ARG A 409 1.01 5.39 -14.14
C ARG A 409 1.17 4.51 -15.35
N GLY A 410 0.55 4.87 -16.47
CA GLY A 410 0.63 4.12 -17.73
C GLY A 410 -0.13 2.79 -17.74
N LEU A 411 -0.98 2.53 -16.74
CA LEU A 411 -1.74 1.29 -16.60
C LEU A 411 -3.25 1.55 -16.66
N ARG A 412 -3.98 0.69 -17.36
CA ARG A 412 -5.43 0.61 -17.29
C ARG A 412 -5.79 -0.69 -16.59
N GLU A 413 -6.24 -0.60 -15.35
CA GLU A 413 -6.57 -1.78 -14.56
C GLU A 413 -7.77 -2.53 -15.16
N GLU A 414 -7.56 -3.79 -15.52
CA GLU A 414 -8.64 -4.70 -15.90
C GLU A 414 -9.12 -5.47 -14.68
N THR A 415 -10.43 -5.45 -14.43
CA THR A 415 -11.04 -6.08 -13.26
C THR A 415 -12.34 -6.78 -13.63
N ASP A 416 -12.51 -8.03 -13.22
CA ASP A 416 -13.78 -8.78 -13.31
C ASP A 416 -14.77 -8.34 -12.20
N GLY A 417 -14.95 -7.03 -12.06
CA GLY A 417 -15.76 -6.41 -11.01
C GLY A 417 -14.97 -5.96 -9.78
N PRO A 418 -15.66 -5.47 -8.74
CA PRO A 418 -15.02 -4.87 -7.57
C PRO A 418 -14.15 -5.85 -6.78
N GLU A 419 -14.46 -7.15 -6.81
CA GLU A 419 -13.67 -8.16 -6.10
C GLU A 419 -12.21 -8.23 -6.59
N GLY A 420 -11.96 -7.91 -7.86
CA GLY A 420 -10.61 -7.84 -8.44
C GLY A 420 -9.72 -6.74 -7.86
N ARG A 421 -10.29 -5.77 -7.11
CA ARG A 421 -9.56 -4.69 -6.45
C ARG A 421 -9.26 -4.95 -4.98
N ARG A 422 -9.66 -6.10 -4.43
CA ARG A 422 -9.44 -6.42 -3.02
C ARG A 422 -7.97 -6.73 -2.74
N TRP A 423 -7.53 -6.36 -1.55
CA TRP A 423 -6.25 -6.79 -0.99
C TRP A 423 -6.39 -8.23 -0.45
N ILE A 424 -5.52 -9.12 -0.91
CA ILE A 424 -5.56 -10.53 -0.54
C ILE A 424 -4.45 -10.83 0.47
N ARG A 425 -4.85 -11.31 1.65
CA ARG A 425 -3.90 -11.78 2.66
C ARG A 425 -3.30 -13.10 2.25
N LEU A 426 -1.97 -13.20 2.31
CA LEU A 426 -1.25 -14.45 2.13
C LEU A 426 -0.77 -14.99 3.49
N ASP A 427 -1.09 -16.24 3.75
CA ASP A 427 -0.53 -17.03 4.84
C ASP A 427 0.76 -17.72 4.38
N ILE A 428 1.81 -17.64 5.20
CA ILE A 428 3.13 -18.16 4.82
C ILE A 428 3.11 -19.68 4.64
N GLU A 429 2.40 -20.40 5.51
CA GLU A 429 2.38 -21.86 5.53
C GLU A 429 1.41 -22.42 4.48
N ARG A 430 0.24 -21.81 4.33
CA ARG A 430 -0.80 -22.29 3.43
C ARG A 430 -0.57 -21.83 1.99
N ASP A 431 -0.27 -20.55 1.77
CA ASP A 431 -0.31 -19.95 0.42
C ASP A 431 1.08 -19.84 -0.21
N ILE A 432 2.12 -19.64 0.59
CA ILE A 432 3.48 -19.38 0.10
C ILE A 432 4.35 -20.62 0.10
N ARG A 433 4.36 -21.41 1.19
CA ARG A 433 5.18 -22.61 1.32
C ARG A 433 5.04 -23.59 0.15
N PRO A 434 3.85 -23.89 -0.39
CA PRO A 434 3.75 -24.78 -1.55
C PRO A 434 4.54 -24.26 -2.77
N CYS A 435 4.58 -22.94 -2.98
CA CYS A 435 5.37 -22.33 -4.04
C CYS A 435 6.88 -22.44 -3.73
N ALA A 436 7.26 -22.09 -2.49
CA ALA A 436 8.65 -22.09 -2.04
C ALA A 436 9.32 -23.47 -2.04
N GLU A 437 8.54 -24.53 -1.82
CA GLU A 437 9.01 -25.92 -1.80
C GLU A 437 8.75 -26.67 -3.12
N GLY A 438 8.27 -25.98 -4.16
CA GLY A 438 8.00 -26.61 -5.47
C GLY A 438 6.83 -27.61 -5.46
N ARG A 439 5.91 -27.50 -4.50
CA ARG A 439 4.71 -28.34 -4.37
C ARG A 439 3.45 -27.74 -5.01
N CYS A 440 3.54 -26.54 -5.58
CA CYS A 440 2.42 -25.85 -6.24
C CYS A 440 2.29 -26.23 -7.72
N SER A 441 1.16 -25.86 -8.33
CA SER A 441 0.91 -25.98 -9.78
C SER A 441 1.15 -24.67 -10.56
N CYS A 442 1.88 -23.70 -9.98
CA CYS A 442 2.09 -22.39 -10.61
C CYS A 442 3.09 -22.40 -11.77
N VAL A 443 3.95 -23.42 -11.82
CA VAL A 443 4.91 -23.68 -12.90
C VAL A 443 4.51 -25.01 -13.52
N ILE A 444 4.00 -24.99 -14.75
CA ILE A 444 3.60 -26.16 -15.53
C ILE A 444 4.53 -26.25 -16.73
#